data_AF-G1PIG0-F1
#
_entry.id   AF-G1PIG0-F1
#
_cell.length_a   1.000
_cell.length_b   1.000
_cell.length_c   1.000
_cell.angle_alpha   90.00
_cell.angle_beta   90.00
_cell.angle_gamma   90.00
#
_symmetry.space_group_name_H-M   'P 1'
#
loop_
_entity.id
_entity.type
_entity.pdbx_description
1 polymer ?
#
loop_
_entity_poly.entity_id
_entity_poly.type
_entity_poly.pdbx_seq_one_letter_code
_entity_poly.pdbx_strand_id
1 'polypeptide(L)'
;MCSPQEAALLQLEEVFSATLARISDRVLQPLLTAGASQPSDPQGRECLRLLQQLHGCAQQLWEVTERSLRALRERLGHPDAIGLESLLLLREADHVLQVHMEYIESYTSCVVAQAFQKAAKQRSRYWRDQRKDLRQLLWGVSPKGSMGTALVQALRQPLTHHVQKYALLLLSLRDTIGECHPARELVVHAATLFGDLQSFMKQALDQAEATQALWHTLSSRLRDALCTPARRLLQDSQDIPVTVTPLRAERALLFDDVLVLLQGHSVHTFDLKLVWVDPEQDGCAVHLLTPEEEFFFGSKSPQDLV
;
A
#
# COMPACT_ATOMS: atom_id res chain seq x y z
N MET A 1 19.44 -30.53 12.87
CA MET A 1 19.83 -30.22 11.47
C MET A 1 18.96 -29.07 10.98
N CYS A 2 19.54 -27.91 10.67
CA CYS A 2 18.78 -26.73 10.24
C CYS A 2 18.17 -26.96 8.85
N SER A 3 16.88 -26.67 8.67
CA SER A 3 16.24 -26.82 7.37
C SER A 3 16.74 -25.75 6.38
N PRO A 4 16.80 -26.06 5.07
CA PRO A 4 17.17 -25.07 4.06
C PRO A 4 16.20 -23.86 4.02
N GLN A 5 14.94 -24.05 4.44
CA GLN A 5 13.94 -22.99 4.56
C GLN A 5 14.31 -21.98 5.63
N GLU A 6 14.75 -22.43 6.81
CA GLU A 6 15.17 -21.53 7.90
C GLU A 6 16.40 -20.71 7.52
N ALA A 7 17.38 -21.32 6.83
CA ALA A 7 18.55 -20.60 6.32
C ALA A 7 18.16 -19.56 5.26
N ALA A 8 17.19 -19.88 4.39
CA ALA A 8 16.67 -18.94 3.40
C ALA A 8 15.88 -17.79 4.04
N LEU A 9 15.11 -18.06 5.10
CA LEU A 9 14.43 -17.03 5.89
C LEU A 9 15.46 -16.09 6.54
N LEU A 10 16.53 -16.62 7.14
CA LEU A 10 17.60 -15.80 7.71
C LEU A 10 18.22 -14.86 6.66
N GLN A 11 18.61 -15.39 5.49
CA GLN A 11 19.20 -14.57 4.43
C GLN A 11 18.25 -13.49 3.93
N LEU A 12 16.96 -13.80 3.82
CA LEU A 12 15.94 -12.85 3.40
C LEU A 12 15.83 -11.67 4.38
N GLU A 13 15.84 -11.96 5.68
CA GLU A 13 15.80 -10.95 6.74
C GLU A 13 17.04 -10.08 6.78
N GLU A 14 18.22 -10.68 6.59
CA GLU A 14 19.49 -9.95 6.54
C GLU A 14 19.50 -8.94 5.39
N VAL A 15 19.09 -9.36 4.20
CA VAL A 15 19.01 -8.50 3.03
C VAL A 15 17.95 -7.42 3.22
N PHE A 16 16.80 -7.76 3.80
CA PHE A 16 15.71 -6.82 3.98
C PHE A 16 16.03 -5.76 5.04
N SER A 17 16.54 -6.16 6.21
CA SER A 17 17.00 -5.22 7.25
C SER A 17 18.02 -4.23 6.71
N ALA A 18 19.08 -4.73 6.06
CA ALA A 18 20.12 -3.87 5.47
C ALA A 18 19.53 -2.92 4.42
N THR A 19 18.52 -3.37 3.67
CA THR A 19 17.84 -2.54 2.68
C THR A 19 16.98 -1.46 3.33
N LEU A 20 16.21 -1.78 4.38
CA LEU A 20 15.41 -0.83 5.16
C LEU A 20 16.29 0.25 5.81
N ALA A 21 17.40 -0.13 6.44
CA ALA A 21 18.35 0.81 7.01
C ALA A 21 18.87 1.78 5.94
N ARG A 22 19.29 1.26 4.78
CA ARG A 22 19.77 2.08 3.66
C ARG A 22 18.68 3.00 3.10
N ILE A 23 17.43 2.55 3.03
CA ILE A 23 16.28 3.37 2.62
C ILE A 23 16.03 4.48 3.63
N SER A 24 16.08 4.17 4.92
CA SER A 24 15.90 5.14 6.00
C SER A 24 16.91 6.29 5.85
N ASP A 25 18.19 5.96 5.72
CA ASP A 25 19.28 6.94 5.66
C ASP A 25 19.33 7.70 4.34
N ARG A 26 19.14 7.01 3.21
CA ARG A 26 19.36 7.60 1.87
C ARG A 26 18.10 8.17 1.22
N VAL A 27 16.92 7.81 1.72
CA VAL A 27 15.64 8.20 1.10
C VAL A 27 14.74 8.91 2.10
N LEU A 28 14.34 8.25 3.18
CA LEU A 28 13.34 8.80 4.10
C LEU A 28 13.85 10.01 4.87
N GLN A 29 15.04 9.93 5.48
CA GLN A 29 15.60 11.05 6.22
C GLN A 29 15.82 12.30 5.33
N PRO A 30 16.37 12.21 4.10
CA PRO A 30 16.46 13.35 3.19
C PRO A 30 15.11 13.92 2.74
N LEU A 31 14.06 13.09 2.63
CA LEU A 31 12.69 13.54 2.35
C LEU A 31 12.15 14.38 3.51
N LEU A 32 12.45 14.00 4.76
CA LEU A 32 12.04 14.76 5.94
C LEU A 32 12.81 16.07 6.09
N THR A 33 14.12 16.07 5.80
CA THR A 33 14.92 17.31 5.86
C THR A 33 14.48 18.33 4.80
N ALA A 34 13.80 17.89 3.72
CA ALA A 34 13.15 18.80 2.76
C ALA A 34 12.04 19.65 3.40
N GLY A 35 11.32 19.10 4.37
CA GLY A 35 10.24 19.77 5.09
C GLY A 35 10.68 20.55 6.33
N ALA A 36 11.98 20.62 6.63
CA ALA A 36 12.49 21.34 7.81
C ALA A 36 12.23 22.85 7.75
N SER A 37 12.02 23.41 6.55
CA SER A 37 11.37 24.71 6.42
C SER A 37 9.87 24.48 6.53
N GLN A 38 9.27 24.79 7.70
CA GLN A 38 7.83 24.65 7.96
C GLN A 38 7.03 25.16 6.76
N PRO A 39 6.29 24.29 6.04
CA PRO A 39 5.54 24.71 4.87
C PRO A 39 4.47 25.73 5.30
N SER A 40 4.48 26.91 4.68
CA SER A 40 3.47 27.93 4.92
C SER A 40 2.07 27.46 4.51
N ASP A 41 2.00 26.60 3.49
CA ASP A 41 0.77 26.08 2.90
C ASP A 41 0.27 24.79 3.61
N PRO A 42 -1.05 24.66 3.88
CA PRO A 42 -1.64 23.47 4.52
C PRO A 42 -1.34 22.15 3.81
N GLN A 43 -1.34 22.11 2.47
CA GLN A 43 -1.06 20.90 1.71
C GLN A 43 0.39 20.46 1.87
N GLY A 44 1.32 21.41 1.96
CA GLY A 44 2.72 21.16 2.28
C GLY A 44 2.90 20.52 3.67
N ARG A 45 2.17 21.01 4.67
CA ARG A 45 2.21 20.45 6.04
C ARG A 45 1.66 19.03 6.09
N GLU A 46 0.58 18.75 5.38
CA GLU A 46 0.02 17.40 5.28
C GLU A 46 1.01 16.43 4.62
N CYS A 47 1.66 16.83 3.52
CA CYS A 47 2.67 16.00 2.87
C CYS A 47 3.85 15.68 3.80
N LEU A 48 4.30 16.66 4.60
CA LEU A 48 5.36 16.44 5.59
C LEU A 48 4.91 15.46 6.68
N ARG A 49 3.69 15.61 7.20
CA ARG A 49 3.12 14.69 8.20
C ARG A 49 3.05 13.26 7.68
N LEU A 50 2.61 13.07 6.43
CA LEU A 50 2.56 11.74 5.80
C LEU A 50 3.95 11.12 5.68
N LEU A 51 4.96 11.90 5.29
CA LEU A 51 6.34 11.41 5.21
C LEU A 51 6.92 11.07 6.58
N GLN A 52 6.58 11.83 7.63
CA GLN A 52 6.96 11.54 9.01
C GLN A 52 6.32 10.24 9.51
N GLN A 53 5.03 10.05 9.23
CA GLN A 53 4.32 8.82 9.56
C GLN A 53 4.96 7.62 8.83
N LEU A 54 5.25 7.75 7.54
CA LEU A 54 5.90 6.69 6.77
C LEU A 54 7.28 6.35 7.34
N HIS A 55 8.05 7.35 7.77
CA HIS A 55 9.33 7.11 8.41
C HIS A 55 9.18 6.35 9.73
N GLY A 56 8.18 6.70 10.56
CA GLY A 56 7.85 5.96 11.78
C GLY A 56 7.47 4.51 11.50
N CYS A 57 6.58 4.26 10.55
CA CYS A 57 6.22 2.89 10.15
C CYS A 57 7.43 2.11 9.60
N ALA A 58 8.32 2.77 8.86
CA ALA A 58 9.55 2.16 8.34
C ALA A 58 10.52 1.74 9.47
N GLN A 59 10.61 2.55 10.53
CA GLN A 59 11.40 2.23 11.72
C GLN A 59 10.80 1.04 12.47
N GLN A 60 9.49 1.03 12.69
CA GLN A 60 8.80 -0.10 13.33
C GLN A 60 8.98 -1.40 12.54
N LEU A 61 8.86 -1.33 11.20
CA LEU A 61 9.11 -2.46 10.32
C LEU A 61 10.54 -2.98 10.46
N TRP A 62 11.53 -2.08 10.45
CA TRP A 62 12.92 -2.44 10.65
C TRP A 62 13.17 -3.09 12.02
N GLU A 63 12.58 -2.57 13.10
CA GLU A 63 12.72 -3.14 14.44
C GLU A 63 12.12 -4.55 14.56
N VAL A 64 10.98 -4.80 13.92
CA VAL A 64 10.36 -6.14 13.85
C VAL A 64 11.24 -7.08 13.06
N THR A 65 11.76 -6.66 11.90
CA THR A 65 12.72 -7.42 11.10
C THR A 65 13.98 -7.78 11.90
N GLU A 66 14.55 -6.83 12.65
CA GLU A 66 15.72 -7.07 13.50
C GLU A 66 15.43 -8.04 14.66
N ARG A 67 14.23 -7.98 15.25
CA ARG A 67 13.79 -8.95 16.26
C ARG A 67 13.65 -10.35 15.65
N SER A 68 13.05 -10.47 14.49
CA SER A 68 12.90 -11.73 13.75
C SER A 68 14.27 -12.34 13.40
N LEU A 69 15.17 -11.51 12.87
CA LEU A 69 16.54 -11.88 12.52
C LEU A 69 17.34 -12.40 13.72
N ARG A 70 17.22 -11.76 14.89
CA ARG A 70 17.84 -12.27 16.13
C ARG A 70 17.28 -13.63 16.53
N ALA A 71 15.95 -13.80 16.53
CA ALA A 71 15.31 -15.07 16.85
C ALA A 71 15.75 -16.20 15.89
N LEU A 72 15.85 -15.91 14.58
CA LEU A 72 16.34 -16.85 13.57
C LEU A 72 17.79 -17.25 13.81
N ARG A 73 18.68 -16.29 14.12
CA ARG A 73 20.10 -16.58 14.43
C ARG A 73 20.26 -17.43 15.68
N GLU A 74 19.53 -17.10 16.75
CA GLU A 74 19.56 -17.86 18.01
C GLU A 74 19.13 -19.31 17.76
N ARG A 75 18.02 -19.50 17.04
CA ARG A 75 17.52 -20.83 16.67
C ARG A 75 18.50 -21.60 15.79
N LEU A 76 19.05 -20.98 14.75
CA LEU A 76 20.01 -21.65 13.86
C LEU A 76 21.34 -21.99 14.57
N GLY A 77 21.69 -21.25 15.62
CA GLY A 77 22.82 -21.58 16.50
C GLY A 77 22.56 -22.73 17.45
N HIS A 78 21.31 -22.93 17.89
CA HIS A 78 20.91 -23.95 18.86
C HIS A 78 19.64 -24.71 18.44
N PRO A 79 19.65 -25.40 17.28
CA PRO A 79 18.44 -25.98 16.69
C PRO A 79 17.80 -27.09 17.53
N ASP A 80 18.59 -27.75 18.38
CA ASP A 80 18.10 -28.83 19.27
C ASP A 80 17.48 -28.31 20.58
N ALA A 81 17.76 -27.05 20.95
CA ALA A 81 17.28 -26.43 22.19
C ALA A 81 16.16 -25.41 21.97
N ILE A 82 16.12 -24.77 20.80
CA ILE A 82 15.19 -23.69 20.48
C ILE A 82 14.24 -24.18 19.39
N GLY A 83 12.96 -24.41 19.72
CA GLY A 83 11.91 -24.87 18.81
C GLY A 83 11.48 -23.83 17.76
N LEU A 84 10.74 -24.26 16.72
CA LEU A 84 10.30 -23.38 15.62
C LEU A 84 9.31 -22.33 16.15
N GLU A 85 8.47 -22.74 17.10
CA GLU A 85 7.50 -21.91 17.79
C GLU A 85 8.08 -20.67 18.50
N SER A 86 9.40 -20.62 18.70
CA SER A 86 10.09 -19.45 19.26
C SER A 86 10.31 -18.33 18.24
N LEU A 87 10.21 -18.61 16.93
CA LEU A 87 10.41 -17.63 15.89
C LEU A 87 9.33 -16.54 15.96
N LEU A 88 9.75 -15.27 15.92
CA LEU A 88 8.84 -14.13 15.99
C LEU A 88 7.75 -14.20 14.91
N LEU A 89 8.12 -14.62 13.70
CA LEU A 89 7.23 -14.79 12.55
C LEU A 89 6.11 -15.82 12.78
N LEU A 90 6.27 -16.71 13.75
CA LEU A 90 5.30 -17.75 14.10
C LEU A 90 4.58 -17.43 15.41
N ARG A 91 5.33 -16.97 16.43
CA ARG A 91 4.81 -16.66 17.77
C ARG A 91 3.96 -15.40 17.80
N GLU A 92 4.34 -14.38 17.05
CA GLU A 92 3.74 -13.05 17.04
C GLU A 92 3.37 -12.64 15.61
N ALA A 93 2.89 -13.61 14.80
CA ALA A 93 2.59 -13.42 13.39
C ALA A 93 1.63 -12.25 13.13
N ASP A 94 0.59 -12.09 13.95
CA ASP A 94 -0.36 -10.98 13.85
C ASP A 94 0.30 -9.61 14.08
N HIS A 95 1.24 -9.50 15.03
CA HIS A 95 1.97 -8.25 15.26
C HIS A 95 2.88 -7.92 14.08
N VAL A 96 3.57 -8.93 13.54
CA VAL A 96 4.40 -8.74 12.34
C VAL A 96 3.53 -8.30 11.15
N LEU A 97 2.38 -8.95 10.95
CA LEU A 97 1.41 -8.60 9.91
C LEU A 97 0.96 -7.13 10.05
N GLN A 98 0.54 -6.73 11.25
CA GLN A 98 0.06 -5.38 11.54
C GLN A 98 1.10 -4.31 11.16
N VAL A 99 2.38 -4.51 11.51
CA VAL A 99 3.45 -3.55 11.18
C VAL A 99 3.69 -3.45 9.67
N HIS A 100 3.52 -4.55 8.91
CA HIS A 100 3.58 -4.49 7.46
C HIS A 100 2.38 -3.70 6.88
N MET A 101 1.17 -3.93 7.39
CA MET A 101 -0.03 -3.23 6.96
C MET A 101 0.08 -1.72 7.21
N GLU A 102 0.52 -1.31 8.41
CA GLU A 102 0.71 0.10 8.77
C GLU A 102 1.72 0.80 7.86
N TYR A 103 2.80 0.12 7.47
CA TYR A 103 3.74 0.65 6.49
C TYR A 103 3.09 0.78 5.11
N ILE A 104 2.36 -0.22 4.63
CA ILE A 104 1.70 -0.22 3.31
C ILE A 104 0.65 0.90 3.24
N GLU A 105 -0.17 1.06 4.27
CA GLU A 105 -1.18 2.11 4.37
C GLU A 105 -0.52 3.50 4.36
N SER A 106 0.49 3.71 5.20
CA SER A 106 1.20 4.99 5.23
C SER A 106 1.91 5.29 3.91
N TYR A 107 2.46 4.28 3.25
CA TYR A 107 3.10 4.41 1.95
C TYR A 107 2.08 4.78 0.86
N THR A 108 0.96 4.06 0.80
CA THR A 108 -0.09 4.31 -0.20
C THR A 108 -0.72 5.68 -0.02
N SER A 109 -0.91 6.15 1.22
CA SER A 109 -1.35 7.53 1.49
C SER A 109 -0.35 8.58 1.00
N CYS A 110 0.96 8.34 1.13
CA CYS A 110 1.98 9.20 0.53
C CYS A 110 1.90 9.24 -1.00
N VAL A 111 1.60 8.10 -1.64
CA VAL A 111 1.41 8.00 -3.10
C VAL A 111 0.19 8.81 -3.54
N VAL A 112 -0.96 8.60 -2.90
CA VAL A 112 -2.22 9.30 -3.24
C VAL A 112 -2.07 10.81 -3.09
N ALA A 113 -1.46 11.29 -2.00
CA ALA A 113 -1.23 12.72 -1.77
C ALA A 113 -0.09 13.33 -2.63
N GLN A 114 0.60 12.51 -3.42
CA GLN A 114 1.78 12.86 -4.23
C GLN A 114 2.92 13.45 -3.39
N ALA A 115 3.07 12.99 -2.14
CA ALA A 115 4.03 13.53 -1.18
C ALA A 115 5.47 13.40 -1.70
N PHE A 116 5.81 12.27 -2.33
CA PHE A 116 7.13 12.03 -2.92
C PHE A 116 7.45 12.99 -4.07
N GLN A 117 6.49 13.25 -4.96
CA GLN A 117 6.67 14.17 -6.08
C GLN A 117 6.89 15.59 -5.59
N LYS A 118 6.11 16.02 -4.59
CA LYS A 118 6.23 17.34 -3.97
C LYS A 118 7.58 17.50 -3.26
N ALA A 119 7.98 16.54 -2.43
CA ALA A 119 9.27 16.56 -1.73
C ALA A 119 10.46 16.47 -2.71
N ALA A 120 10.35 15.68 -3.78
CA ALA A 120 11.37 15.58 -4.82
C ALA A 120 11.58 16.90 -5.56
N LYS A 121 10.49 17.64 -5.85
CA LYS A 121 10.57 18.96 -6.46
C LYS A 121 11.27 19.97 -5.56
N GLN A 122 10.93 19.99 -4.27
CA GLN A 122 11.53 20.91 -3.29
C GLN A 122 13.05 20.75 -3.17
N ARG A 123 13.58 19.52 -3.28
CA ARG A 123 15.02 19.24 -3.24
C ARG A 123 15.58 18.70 -4.56
N SER A 124 15.12 19.25 -5.69
CA SER A 124 15.44 18.73 -7.02
C SER A 124 16.95 18.57 -7.32
N ARG A 125 17.80 19.48 -6.82
CA ARG A 125 19.27 19.40 -6.96
C ARG A 125 19.85 18.21 -6.20
N TYR A 126 19.49 18.05 -4.92
CA TYR A 126 19.95 16.93 -4.10
C TYR A 126 19.60 15.58 -4.74
N TRP A 127 18.35 15.42 -5.17
CA TRP A 127 17.90 14.16 -5.76
C TRP A 127 18.54 13.87 -7.12
N ARG A 128 18.89 14.91 -7.88
CA ARG A 128 19.63 14.75 -9.13
C ARG A 128 21.00 14.10 -8.88
N ASP A 129 21.68 14.55 -7.83
CA ASP A 129 23.00 14.03 -7.45
C ASP A 129 22.89 12.59 -6.89
N GLN A 130 21.83 12.30 -6.14
CA GLN A 130 21.55 10.98 -5.55
C GLN A 130 20.95 9.95 -6.54
N ARG A 131 20.72 10.31 -7.80
CA ARG A 131 20.05 9.41 -8.76
C ARG A 131 20.83 8.11 -9.02
N LYS A 132 22.16 8.14 -8.91
CA LYS A 132 23.01 6.95 -9.02
C LYS A 132 22.79 5.98 -7.86
N ASP A 133 22.76 6.50 -6.64
CA ASP A 133 22.55 5.72 -5.42
C ASP A 133 21.13 5.12 -5.37
N LEU A 134 20.12 5.89 -5.79
CA LEU A 134 18.74 5.39 -5.91
C LEU A 134 18.61 4.23 -6.90
N ARG A 135 19.39 4.22 -8.00
CA ARG A 135 19.39 3.08 -8.93
C ARG A 135 19.96 1.81 -8.31
N GLN A 136 20.91 1.92 -7.39
CA GLN A 136 21.43 0.77 -6.66
C GLN A 136 20.38 0.18 -5.72
N LEU A 137 19.51 1.02 -5.14
CA LEU A 137 18.36 0.58 -4.34
C LEU A 137 17.32 -0.15 -5.19
N LEU A 138 17.12 0.26 -6.44
CA LEU A 138 16.22 -0.38 -7.41
C LEU A 138 16.80 -1.64 -8.07
N TRP A 139 17.81 -2.28 -7.47
CA TRP A 139 18.54 -3.42 -8.05
C TRP A 139 19.00 -3.19 -9.50
N GLY A 140 19.44 -1.97 -9.82
CA GLY A 140 19.93 -1.61 -11.15
C GLY A 140 18.84 -1.30 -12.18
N VAL A 141 17.56 -1.41 -11.83
CA VAL A 141 16.46 -0.98 -12.69
C VAL A 141 16.51 0.54 -12.82
N SER A 142 16.69 1.02 -14.06
CA SER A 142 16.61 2.46 -14.31
C SER A 142 15.18 2.92 -14.08
N PRO A 143 14.94 3.92 -13.20
CA PRO A 143 13.61 4.45 -13.01
C PRO A 143 13.14 5.09 -14.32
N LYS A 144 12.13 4.48 -14.95
CA LYS A 144 11.39 5.13 -16.03
C LYS A 144 10.57 6.27 -15.41
N GLY A 145 10.79 7.50 -15.86
CA GLY A 145 10.01 8.66 -15.44
C GLY A 145 10.68 9.60 -14.43
N SER A 146 9.85 10.26 -13.63
CA SER A 146 10.25 11.37 -12.75
C SER A 146 11.03 10.88 -11.51
N MET A 147 11.69 11.81 -10.81
CA MET A 147 12.34 11.48 -9.53
C MET A 147 11.33 11.01 -8.47
N GLY A 148 10.12 11.59 -8.44
CA GLY A 148 9.05 11.12 -7.55
C GLY A 148 8.69 9.66 -7.82
N THR A 149 8.58 9.29 -9.10
CA THR A 149 8.34 7.90 -9.53
C THR A 149 9.48 6.97 -9.09
N ALA A 150 10.74 7.42 -9.17
CA ALA A 150 11.89 6.65 -8.70
C ALA A 150 11.83 6.38 -7.19
N LEU A 151 11.45 7.39 -6.40
CA LEU A 151 11.32 7.27 -4.93
C LEU A 151 10.18 6.32 -4.55
N VAL A 152 9.03 6.45 -5.21
CA VAL A 152 7.89 5.53 -5.07
C VAL A 152 8.35 4.09 -5.28
N GLN A 153 9.07 3.81 -6.38
CA GLN A 153 9.55 2.47 -6.68
C GLN A 153 10.63 1.98 -5.69
N ALA A 154 11.54 2.84 -5.25
CA ALA A 154 12.62 2.47 -4.33
C ALA A 154 12.10 2.03 -2.95
N LEU A 155 10.94 2.58 -2.54
CA LEU A 155 10.27 2.24 -1.29
C LEU A 155 9.33 1.04 -1.41
N ARG A 156 8.76 0.80 -2.60
CA ARG A 156 7.82 -0.32 -2.88
C ARG A 156 8.52 -1.64 -3.14
N GLN A 157 9.56 -1.64 -3.98
CA GLN A 157 10.14 -2.88 -4.52
C GLN A 157 10.72 -3.80 -3.45
N PRO A 158 11.50 -3.31 -2.47
CA PRO A 158 12.08 -4.17 -1.44
C PRO A 158 11.03 -4.85 -0.57
N LEU A 159 10.01 -4.10 -0.15
CA LEU A 159 8.87 -4.65 0.60
C LEU A 159 8.12 -5.70 -0.23
N THR A 160 7.82 -5.38 -1.49
CA THR A 160 7.08 -6.29 -2.37
C THR A 160 7.80 -7.63 -2.52
N HIS A 161 9.11 -7.58 -2.76
CA HIS A 161 9.93 -8.78 -2.87
C HIS A 161 9.99 -9.55 -1.55
N HIS A 162 10.15 -8.86 -0.42
CA HIS A 162 10.24 -9.49 0.90
C HIS A 162 8.95 -10.23 1.26
N VAL A 163 7.79 -9.58 1.18
CA VAL A 163 6.47 -10.20 1.46
C VAL A 163 6.21 -11.40 0.55
N GLN A 164 6.52 -11.31 -0.75
CA GLN A 164 6.38 -12.43 -1.69
C GLN A 164 7.27 -13.62 -1.29
N LYS A 165 8.53 -13.36 -0.91
CA LYS A 165 9.45 -14.44 -0.51
C LYS A 165 9.08 -15.04 0.83
N TYR A 166 8.60 -14.25 1.78
CA TYR A 166 8.03 -14.75 3.04
C TYR A 166 6.89 -15.73 2.82
N ALA A 167 5.88 -15.34 2.04
CA ALA A 167 4.74 -16.21 1.77
C ALA A 167 5.19 -17.55 1.17
N LEU A 168 6.10 -17.52 0.19
CA LEU A 168 6.67 -18.73 -0.42
C LEU A 168 7.47 -19.58 0.55
N LEU A 169 8.31 -18.98 1.40
CA LEU A 169 9.15 -19.69 2.35
C LEU A 169 8.33 -20.31 3.49
N LEU A 170 7.29 -19.62 3.97
CA LEU A 170 6.37 -20.15 4.99
C LEU A 170 5.54 -21.31 4.45
N LEU A 171 5.05 -21.22 3.21
CA LEU A 171 4.41 -22.34 2.52
C LEU A 171 5.37 -23.52 2.37
N SER A 172 6.62 -23.27 1.94
CA SER A 172 7.62 -24.35 1.85
C SER A 172 7.95 -24.94 3.22
N LEU A 173 8.02 -24.14 4.28
CA LEU A 173 8.28 -24.62 5.64
C LEU A 173 7.12 -25.48 6.15
N ARG A 174 5.87 -25.08 5.87
CA ARG A 174 4.67 -25.87 6.17
C ARG A 174 4.75 -27.25 5.53
N ASP A 175 5.23 -27.33 4.29
CA ASP A 175 5.27 -28.56 3.53
C ASP A 175 6.45 -29.48 3.95
N THR A 176 7.48 -28.96 4.62
CA THR A 176 8.65 -29.74 5.08
C THR A 176 8.57 -30.21 6.53
N ILE A 177 7.74 -29.59 7.36
CA ILE A 177 7.53 -30.04 8.75
C ILE A 177 6.57 -31.22 8.82
N GLY A 178 6.85 -32.17 9.71
CA GLY A 178 6.00 -33.36 9.90
C GLY A 178 4.60 -33.01 10.46
N GLU A 179 3.60 -33.85 10.17
CA GLU A 179 2.20 -33.60 10.57
C GLU A 179 2.00 -33.46 12.08
N CYS A 180 2.79 -34.17 12.89
CA CYS A 180 2.74 -34.10 14.35
C CYS A 180 3.71 -33.07 14.96
N HIS A 181 4.31 -32.20 14.15
CA HIS A 181 5.29 -31.22 14.64
C HIS A 181 4.59 -30.13 15.49
N PRO A 182 5.12 -29.78 16.69
CA PRO A 182 4.44 -28.85 17.61
C PRO A 182 4.20 -27.46 17.02
N ALA A 183 5.09 -26.98 16.13
CA ALA A 183 4.94 -25.69 15.47
C ALA A 183 4.04 -25.69 14.22
N ARG A 184 3.43 -26.82 13.84
CA ARG A 184 2.73 -26.94 12.56
C ARG A 184 1.57 -25.96 12.40
N GLU A 185 0.72 -25.85 13.41
CA GLU A 185 -0.42 -24.92 13.38
C GLU A 185 0.04 -23.46 13.29
N LEU A 186 1.15 -23.10 13.95
CA LEU A 186 1.72 -21.75 13.86
C LEU A 186 2.26 -21.45 12.46
N VAL A 187 2.92 -22.42 11.82
CA VAL A 187 3.43 -22.28 10.45
C VAL A 187 2.27 -22.18 9.45
N VAL A 188 1.22 -22.98 9.61
CA VAL A 188 0.00 -22.88 8.78
C VAL A 188 -0.64 -21.51 8.93
N HIS A 189 -0.83 -21.04 10.17
CA HIS A 189 -1.41 -19.74 10.45
C HIS A 189 -0.58 -18.60 9.85
N ALA A 190 0.74 -18.59 10.08
CA ALA A 190 1.62 -17.59 9.49
C ALA A 190 1.58 -17.63 7.96
N ALA A 191 1.63 -18.82 7.34
CA ALA A 191 1.56 -18.95 5.88
C ALA A 191 0.27 -18.33 5.30
N THR A 192 -0.87 -18.52 5.98
CA THR A 192 -2.14 -17.88 5.60
C THR A 192 -2.05 -16.36 5.73
N LEU A 193 -1.64 -15.84 6.89
CA LEU A 193 -1.55 -14.39 7.13
C LEU A 193 -0.65 -13.68 6.12
N PHE A 194 0.51 -14.25 5.80
CA PHE A 194 1.43 -13.64 4.84
C PHE A 194 0.99 -13.82 3.38
N GLY A 195 0.20 -14.86 3.08
CA GLY A 195 -0.51 -14.99 1.80
C GLY A 195 -1.58 -13.90 1.62
N ASP A 196 -2.37 -13.65 2.66
CA ASP A 196 -3.37 -12.59 2.68
C ASP A 196 -2.70 -11.20 2.60
N LEU A 197 -1.60 -10.99 3.33
CA LEU A 197 -0.79 -9.76 3.25
C LEU A 197 -0.29 -9.50 1.83
N GLN A 198 0.17 -10.52 1.11
CA GLN A 198 0.61 -10.37 -0.28
C GLN A 198 -0.53 -9.87 -1.17
N SER A 199 -1.74 -10.42 -0.98
CA SER A 199 -2.94 -10.02 -1.72
C SER A 199 -3.37 -8.60 -1.37
N PHE A 200 -3.43 -8.27 -0.07
CA PHE A 200 -3.71 -6.94 0.44
C PHE A 200 -2.74 -5.90 -0.10
N MET A 201 -1.42 -6.16 -0.02
CA MET A 201 -0.39 -5.25 -0.50
C MET A 201 -0.56 -4.97 -1.99
N LYS A 202 -0.82 -5.99 -2.81
CA LYS A 202 -1.07 -5.82 -4.24
C LYS A 202 -2.27 -4.89 -4.47
N GLN A 203 -3.40 -5.19 -3.85
CA GLN A 203 -4.63 -4.40 -3.99
C GLN A 203 -4.42 -2.95 -3.54
N ALA A 204 -3.83 -2.73 -2.36
CA ALA A 204 -3.61 -1.40 -1.81
C ALA A 204 -2.69 -0.55 -2.72
N LEU A 205 -1.65 -1.16 -3.30
CA LEU A 205 -0.75 -0.50 -4.23
C LEU A 205 -1.45 -0.15 -5.55
N ASP A 206 -2.20 -1.09 -6.13
CA ASP A 206 -2.92 -0.89 -7.38
C ASP A 206 -3.99 0.21 -7.23
N GLN A 207 -4.75 0.20 -6.15
CA GLN A 207 -5.74 1.25 -5.83
C GLN A 207 -5.08 2.62 -5.63
N ALA A 208 -3.95 2.70 -4.92
CA ALA A 208 -3.25 3.95 -4.72
C ALA A 208 -2.67 4.53 -6.02
N GLU A 209 -2.18 3.67 -6.92
CA GLU A 209 -1.69 4.07 -8.24
C GLU A 209 -2.84 4.55 -9.15
N ALA A 210 -3.97 3.85 -9.16
CA ALA A 210 -5.18 4.27 -9.89
C ALA A 210 -5.70 5.63 -9.37
N THR A 211 -5.76 5.80 -8.05
CA THR A 211 -6.17 7.05 -7.40
C THR A 211 -5.22 8.20 -7.75
N GLN A 212 -3.91 7.94 -7.73
CA GLN A 212 -2.92 8.95 -8.13
C GLN A 212 -3.07 9.34 -9.62
N ALA A 213 -3.34 8.36 -10.50
CA ALA A 213 -3.54 8.61 -11.92
C ALA A 213 -4.79 9.45 -12.19
N LEU A 214 -5.89 9.20 -11.46
CA LEU A 214 -7.12 9.99 -11.53
C LEU A 214 -6.86 11.50 -11.31
N TRP A 215 -5.96 11.86 -10.38
CA TRP A 215 -5.64 13.27 -10.12
C TRP A 215 -5.09 14.03 -11.32
N HIS A 216 -4.57 13.32 -12.33
CA HIS A 216 -4.10 13.92 -13.58
C HIS A 216 -5.22 14.15 -14.61
N THR A 217 -6.36 13.48 -14.46
CA THR A 217 -7.53 13.63 -15.36
C THR A 217 -8.51 14.69 -14.87
N LEU A 218 -8.43 15.07 -13.60
CA LEU A 218 -9.28 16.09 -12.98
C LEU A 218 -8.67 17.49 -13.08
N SER A 219 -9.53 18.52 -13.06
CA SER A 219 -9.08 19.91 -12.93
C SER A 219 -8.43 20.15 -11.57
N SER A 220 -7.61 21.20 -11.45
CA SER A 220 -6.96 21.56 -10.18
C SER A 220 -7.97 21.75 -9.05
N ARG A 221 -9.07 22.45 -9.30
CA ARG A 221 -10.14 22.69 -8.31
C ARG A 221 -10.75 21.39 -7.79
N LEU A 222 -11.05 20.44 -8.69
CA LEU A 222 -11.62 19.15 -8.32
C LEU A 222 -10.63 18.31 -7.51
N ARG A 223 -9.37 18.27 -7.98
CA ARG A 223 -8.31 17.57 -7.25
C ARG A 223 -8.13 18.14 -5.85
N ASP A 224 -8.12 19.46 -5.68
CA ASP A 224 -7.90 20.09 -4.38
C ASP A 224 -9.09 19.83 -3.42
N ALA A 225 -10.31 19.63 -3.94
CA ALA A 225 -11.49 19.26 -3.15
C ALA A 225 -11.58 17.76 -2.84
N LEU A 226 -11.10 16.90 -3.74
CA LEU A 226 -11.28 15.44 -3.65
C LEU A 226 -10.05 14.68 -3.17
N CYS A 227 -8.85 15.26 -3.24
CA CYS A 227 -7.63 14.57 -2.87
C CYS A 227 -7.48 14.54 -1.35
N THR A 228 -7.73 13.36 -0.76
CA THR A 228 -7.40 13.07 0.64
C THR A 228 -6.43 11.89 0.69
N PRO A 229 -5.52 11.81 1.67
CA PRO A 229 -4.52 10.72 1.71
C PRO A 229 -5.13 9.33 1.95
N ALA A 230 -6.27 9.26 2.63
CA ALA A 230 -6.94 8.00 2.96
C ALA A 230 -7.75 7.42 1.78
N ARG A 231 -8.23 8.29 0.88
CA ARG A 231 -9.14 7.91 -0.21
C ARG A 231 -8.51 6.95 -1.21
N ARG A 232 -9.28 5.97 -1.67
CA ARG A 232 -8.92 4.99 -2.70
C ARG A 232 -10.02 4.93 -3.76
N LEU A 233 -9.64 5.07 -5.03
CA LEU A 233 -10.52 4.89 -6.17
C LEU A 233 -10.83 3.40 -6.32
N LEU A 234 -12.12 3.07 -6.36
CA LEU A 234 -12.63 1.73 -6.62
C LEU A 234 -13.08 1.58 -8.08
N GLN A 235 -13.84 2.56 -8.59
CA GLN A 235 -14.33 2.56 -9.97
C GLN A 235 -14.40 3.96 -10.57
N ASP A 236 -14.21 4.04 -11.88
CA ASP A 236 -14.32 5.25 -12.68
C ASP A 236 -15.19 4.98 -13.90
N SER A 237 -16.25 5.76 -14.07
CA SER A 237 -17.16 5.55 -15.20
C SER A 237 -16.57 5.91 -16.56
N GLN A 238 -15.35 6.45 -16.63
CA GLN A 238 -14.63 6.55 -17.89
C GLN A 238 -14.20 5.19 -18.43
N ASP A 239 -13.88 4.25 -17.53
CA ASP A 239 -13.48 2.89 -17.88
C ASP A 239 -14.71 2.00 -18.08
N ILE A 240 -15.75 2.23 -17.27
CA ILE A 240 -17.03 1.50 -17.30
C ILE A 240 -18.20 2.50 -17.40
N PRO A 241 -18.66 2.85 -18.62
CA PRO A 241 -19.66 3.88 -18.82
C PRO A 241 -21.01 3.56 -18.19
N VAL A 242 -21.46 4.42 -17.29
CA VAL A 242 -22.79 4.37 -16.67
C VAL A 242 -23.58 5.65 -16.96
N THR A 243 -24.90 5.53 -17.08
CA THR A 243 -25.83 6.65 -17.20
C THR A 243 -26.48 6.88 -15.85
N VAL A 244 -26.37 8.09 -15.30
CA VAL A 244 -26.96 8.43 -14.00
C VAL A 244 -28.16 9.35 -14.20
N THR A 245 -29.35 8.94 -13.77
CA THR A 245 -30.58 9.78 -13.82
C THR A 245 -31.10 10.07 -12.42
N PRO A 246 -31.73 11.23 -12.17
CA PRO A 246 -32.02 12.32 -13.11
C PRO A 246 -30.85 13.28 -13.37
N LEU A 247 -29.78 13.20 -12.57
CA LEU A 247 -28.67 14.17 -12.56
C LEU A 247 -27.92 14.26 -13.91
N ARG A 248 -27.95 13.23 -14.75
CA ARG A 248 -27.20 13.14 -16.02
C ARG A 248 -25.71 13.46 -15.81
N ALA A 249 -25.11 12.81 -14.82
CA ALA A 249 -23.69 12.94 -14.54
C ALA A 249 -22.86 12.50 -15.74
N GLU A 250 -21.81 13.26 -16.05
CA GLU A 250 -20.86 12.98 -17.14
C GLU A 250 -19.81 11.94 -16.73
N ARG A 251 -19.50 11.90 -15.42
CA ARG A 251 -18.58 10.93 -14.83
C ARG A 251 -18.99 10.63 -13.40
N ALA A 252 -19.06 9.35 -13.07
CA ALA A 252 -19.21 8.85 -11.72
C ALA A 252 -17.86 8.28 -11.25
N LEU A 253 -17.44 8.66 -10.04
CA LEU A 253 -16.24 8.17 -9.39
C LEU A 253 -16.67 7.51 -8.07
N LEU A 254 -16.42 6.21 -7.95
CA LEU A 254 -16.63 5.50 -6.70
C LEU A 254 -15.30 5.41 -5.97
N PHE A 255 -15.22 6.09 -4.83
CA PHE A 255 -14.13 5.90 -3.88
C PHE A 255 -14.56 4.93 -2.76
N ASP A 256 -13.63 4.57 -1.89
CA ASP A 256 -13.88 3.74 -0.71
C ASP A 256 -14.66 4.45 0.39
N ASP A 257 -14.68 5.79 0.38
CA ASP A 257 -15.38 6.62 1.36
C ASP A 257 -16.60 7.36 0.79
N VAL A 258 -16.55 7.75 -0.49
CA VAL A 258 -17.58 8.59 -1.12
C VAL A 258 -17.89 8.18 -2.56
N LEU A 259 -19.13 8.42 -2.98
CA LEU A 259 -19.53 8.46 -4.38
C LEU A 259 -19.49 9.91 -4.87
N VAL A 260 -18.83 10.17 -5.99
CA VAL A 260 -18.75 11.51 -6.60
C VAL A 260 -19.35 11.50 -7.99
N LEU A 261 -20.31 12.39 -8.23
CA LEU A 261 -20.94 12.60 -9.53
C LEU A 261 -20.53 13.98 -10.07
N LEU A 262 -19.93 13.97 -11.26
CA LEU A 262 -19.50 15.18 -11.96
C LEU A 262 -20.52 15.56 -13.03
N GLN A 263 -21.02 16.78 -12.97
CA GLN A 263 -21.95 17.35 -13.96
C GLN A 263 -21.48 18.75 -14.35
N GLY A 264 -20.84 18.90 -15.50
CA GLY A 264 -20.18 20.14 -15.90
C GLY A 264 -19.16 20.62 -14.86
N HIS A 265 -19.46 21.73 -14.18
CA HIS A 265 -18.62 22.28 -13.11
C HIS A 265 -19.10 21.93 -11.68
N SER A 266 -20.24 21.27 -11.57
CA SER A 266 -20.82 20.84 -10.30
C SER A 266 -20.24 19.51 -9.86
N VAL A 267 -20.04 19.39 -8.54
CA VAL A 267 -19.57 18.17 -7.88
C VAL A 267 -20.61 17.80 -6.85
N HIS A 268 -21.20 16.62 -7.01
CA HIS A 268 -22.08 16.03 -6.01
C HIS A 268 -21.29 14.94 -5.32
N THR A 269 -21.28 14.93 -3.99
CA THR A 269 -20.50 13.98 -3.20
C THR A 269 -21.41 13.39 -2.13
N PHE A 270 -21.45 12.06 -2.07
CA PHE A 270 -22.30 11.30 -1.18
C PHE A 270 -21.42 10.39 -0.32
N ASP A 271 -21.55 10.49 1.00
CA ASP A 271 -20.88 9.58 1.93
C ASP A 271 -21.46 8.17 1.76
N LEU A 272 -20.61 7.18 1.47
CA LEU A 272 -21.07 5.81 1.23
C LEU A 272 -21.76 5.19 2.45
N LYS A 273 -21.51 5.70 3.66
CA LYS A 273 -22.23 5.27 4.87
C LYS A 273 -23.70 5.66 4.87
N LEU A 274 -24.08 6.62 4.02
CA LEU A 274 -25.43 7.16 3.87
C LEU A 274 -26.03 6.80 2.50
N VAL A 275 -25.46 5.83 1.80
CA VAL A 275 -25.95 5.40 0.49
C VAL A 275 -26.53 3.99 0.63
N TRP A 276 -27.75 3.79 0.11
CA TRP A 276 -28.38 2.49 -0.04
C TRP A 276 -28.48 2.12 -1.51
N VAL A 277 -28.30 0.82 -1.80
CA VAL A 277 -28.31 0.29 -3.16
C VAL A 277 -29.37 -0.78 -3.26
N ASP A 278 -30.37 -0.54 -4.10
CA ASP A 278 -31.41 -1.50 -4.46
C ASP A 278 -31.16 -1.98 -5.90
N PRO A 279 -30.78 -3.25 -6.11
CA PRO A 279 -30.63 -3.79 -7.45
C PRO A 279 -32.01 -3.94 -8.10
N GLU A 280 -32.19 -3.40 -9.32
CA GLU A 280 -33.43 -3.64 -10.06
C GLU A 280 -33.49 -5.08 -10.58
N GLN A 281 -34.71 -5.63 -10.68
CA GLN A 281 -34.95 -7.03 -11.07
C GLN A 281 -34.45 -7.36 -12.48
N ASP A 282 -34.36 -6.37 -13.36
CA ASP A 282 -33.93 -6.56 -14.75
C ASP A 282 -32.40 -6.56 -14.92
N GLY A 283 -31.63 -6.27 -13.86
CA GLY A 283 -30.16 -6.32 -13.85
C GLY A 283 -29.46 -5.29 -14.75
N CYS A 284 -30.22 -4.37 -15.34
CA CYS A 284 -29.72 -3.36 -16.28
C CYS A 284 -29.67 -1.95 -15.67
N ALA A 285 -30.13 -1.81 -14.43
CA ALA A 285 -30.04 -0.59 -13.66
C ALA A 285 -29.86 -0.90 -12.16
N VAL A 286 -29.18 0.02 -11.47
CA VAL A 286 -28.99 0.00 -10.02
C VAL A 286 -29.62 1.26 -9.46
N HIS A 287 -30.54 1.10 -8.51
CA HIS A 287 -31.19 2.20 -7.82
C HIS A 287 -30.36 2.57 -6.58
N LEU A 288 -29.97 3.83 -6.50
CA LEU A 288 -29.12 4.37 -5.45
C LEU A 288 -29.90 5.43 -4.69
N LEU A 289 -30.11 5.19 -3.40
CA LEU A 289 -30.86 6.02 -2.49
C LEU A 289 -29.90 6.76 -1.55
N THR A 290 -30.13 8.05 -1.37
CA THR A 290 -29.47 8.88 -0.35
C THR A 290 -30.55 9.55 0.52
N PRO A 291 -30.21 10.12 1.69
CA PRO A 291 -31.22 10.77 2.53
C PRO A 291 -31.92 11.94 1.82
N GLU A 292 -31.23 12.59 0.88
CA GLU A 292 -31.72 13.76 0.17
C GLU A 292 -32.26 13.48 -1.25
N GLU A 293 -31.69 12.51 -1.96
CA GLU A 293 -31.88 12.31 -3.40
C GLU A 293 -31.89 10.82 -3.81
N GLU A 294 -32.55 10.52 -4.93
CA GLU A 294 -32.61 9.17 -5.54
C GLU A 294 -31.98 9.20 -6.94
N PHE A 295 -31.20 8.18 -7.27
CA PHE A 295 -30.50 8.05 -8.55
C PHE A 295 -30.64 6.67 -9.15
N PHE A 296 -30.64 6.59 -10.48
CA PHE A 296 -30.59 5.32 -11.20
C PHE A 296 -29.33 5.27 -12.06
N PHE A 297 -28.55 4.20 -11.89
CA PHE A 297 -27.34 3.90 -12.64
C PHE A 297 -27.65 2.83 -13.67
N GLY A 298 -27.75 3.21 -14.94
CA GLY A 298 -27.92 2.26 -16.04
C GLY A 298 -26.59 1.97 -16.75
N SER A 299 -26.36 0.72 -17.13
CA SER A 299 -25.28 0.33 -18.04
C SER A 299 -25.84 -0.37 -19.28
N LYS A 300 -25.07 -0.35 -20.37
CA LYS A 300 -25.39 -1.08 -21.60
C LYS A 300 -25.08 -2.58 -21.49
N SER A 301 -24.22 -2.96 -20.55
CA SER A 301 -23.85 -4.33 -20.25
C SER A 301 -24.26 -4.64 -18.81
N PRO A 302 -25.10 -5.67 -18.56
CA PRO A 302 -25.51 -6.05 -17.21
C PRO A 302 -24.33 -6.45 -16.31
N GLN A 303 -23.23 -6.92 -16.89
CA GLN A 303 -22.03 -7.32 -16.14
C GLN A 303 -21.28 -6.13 -15.54
N ASP A 304 -21.53 -4.92 -16.06
CA ASP A 304 -20.86 -3.69 -15.64
C ASP A 304 -21.49 -3.09 -14.36
N LEU A 305 -22.65 -3.61 -13.94
CA LEU A 305 -23.42 -3.18 -12.78
C LEU A 305 -23.27 -4.10 -11.56
N VAL A 306 -22.46 -5.15 -11.68
CA VAL A 306 -22.19 -6.17 -10.66
C VAL A 306 -20.94 -5.81 -9.84
#